data_AF-A0A367WJC0-F1
#
_entry.id   AF-A0A367WJC0-F1
#
_cell.length_a   1.000
_cell.length_b   1.000
_cell.length_c   1.000
_cell.angle_alpha   90.00
_cell.angle_beta   90.00
_cell.angle_gamma   90.00
#
_symmetry.space_group_name_H-M   'P 1'
#
loop_
_entity.id
_entity.type
_entity.pdbx_description
1 polymer ?
#
loop_
_entity_poly.entity_id
_entity_poly.type
_entity_poly.pdbx_seq_one_letter_code
_entity_poly.pdbx_strand_id
1 'polypeptide(L)' 'MSYVDQELSIEDMLADPIVQTLMRYDGISASDVRHTIEQVTQTRAGKSAFGEFGSTHHTRISWGSEAAQGNRLRHKAA' A
#
# COMPACT_ATOMS: atom_id res chain seq x y z
N MET A 1 0.37 -7.18 34.55
CA MET A 1 0.79 -7.44 33.16
C MET A 1 0.93 -6.09 32.47
N SER A 2 2.17 -5.62 32.30
CA SER A 2 2.42 -4.41 31.51
C SER A 2 2.32 -4.81 30.04
N TYR A 3 1.25 -4.39 29.36
CA TYR A 3 1.22 -4.47 27.90
C TYR A 3 2.29 -3.49 27.43
N VAL A 4 3.41 -4.04 27.01
CA VAL A 4 4.55 -3.28 26.53
C VAL A 4 4.09 -2.61 25.24
N ASP A 5 3.78 -1.32 25.32
CA ASP A 5 3.52 -0.43 24.19
C ASP A 5 4.85 -0.12 23.48
N GLN A 6 5.58 -1.16 23.11
CA GLN A 6 6.75 -1.04 22.27
C GLN A 6 6.24 -0.88 20.85
N GLU A 7 6.42 0.32 20.31
CA GLU A 7 6.21 0.58 18.90
C GLU A 7 7.05 -0.43 18.11
N LEU A 8 6.35 -1.31 17.36
CA LEU A 8 7.00 -2.29 16.50
C LEU A 8 7.83 -1.54 15.46
N SER A 9 9.14 -1.81 15.43
CA SER A 9 9.99 -1.17 14.44
C SER A 9 9.64 -1.66 13.04
N ILE A 10 9.89 -0.82 12.03
CA ILE A 10 9.68 -1.20 10.63
C ILE A 10 10.52 -2.42 10.27
N GLU A 11 11.73 -2.53 10.83
CA GLU A 11 12.62 -3.66 10.57
C GLU A 11 12.08 -4.97 11.15
N ASP A 12 11.49 -4.92 12.34
CA ASP A 12 10.85 -6.08 12.94
C ASP A 12 9.59 -6.49 12.16
N MET A 13 8.83 -5.51 11.65
CA MET A 13 7.68 -5.76 10.78
C MET A 13 8.12 -6.40 9.44
N LEU A 14 9.21 -5.94 8.82
CA LEU A 14 9.73 -6.51 7.57
C LEU A 14 10.36 -7.90 7.77
N ALA A 15 10.78 -8.22 8.99
CA ALA A 15 11.23 -9.56 9.37
C ALA A 15 10.07 -10.56 9.59
N ASP A 16 8.82 -10.10 9.67
CA ASP A 16 7.65 -10.96 9.88
C ASP A 16 7.38 -11.87 8.65
N PRO A 17 7.26 -13.20 8.83
CA PRO A 17 7.00 -14.14 7.73
C PRO A 17 5.69 -13.88 6.96
N ILE A 18 4.65 -13.36 7.61
CA ILE A 18 3.38 -13.00 6.99
C ILE A 18 3.61 -11.80 6.07
N VAL A 19 4.31 -10.78 6.56
CA VAL A 19 4.64 -9.57 5.79
C VAL A 19 5.50 -9.93 4.59
N GLN A 20 6.54 -10.75 4.76
CA GLN A 20 7.36 -11.23 3.65
C GLN A 20 6.57 -12.01 2.61
N THR A 21 5.60 -12.83 3.05
CA THR A 21 4.73 -13.58 2.13
C THR A 21 3.86 -12.65 1.29
N LEU A 22 3.27 -11.62 1.91
CA LEU A 22 2.46 -10.61 1.23
C LEU A 22 3.31 -9.78 0.26
N MET A 23 4.47 -9.29 0.72
CA MET A 23 5.40 -8.55 -0.13
C MET A 23 5.83 -9.35 -1.36
N ARG A 24 6.13 -10.64 -1.19
CA ARG A 24 6.46 -11.54 -2.30
C ARG A 24 5.28 -11.72 -3.26
N TYR A 25 4.06 -11.84 -2.73
CA TYR A 25 2.86 -11.98 -3.54
C TYR A 25 2.59 -10.73 -4.39
N ASP A 26 2.80 -9.54 -3.81
CA ASP A 26 2.61 -8.25 -4.46
C ASP A 26 3.83 -7.78 -5.29
N GLY A 27 4.95 -8.52 -5.25
CA GLY A 27 6.19 -8.15 -5.95
C GLY A 27 6.89 -6.91 -5.36
N ILE A 28 6.69 -6.63 -4.07
CA ILE A 28 7.21 -5.46 -3.36
C ILE A 28 8.51 -5.83 -2.64
N SER A 29 9.54 -4.98 -2.76
CA SER A 29 10.80 -5.15 -2.03
C SER A 29 10.82 -4.36 -0.71
N ALA A 30 11.69 -4.76 0.23
CA ALA A 30 11.89 -4.02 1.48
C ALA A 30 12.37 -2.58 1.24
N SER A 31 13.17 -2.37 0.18
CA SER A 31 13.57 -1.03 -0.26
C SER A 31 12.39 -0.16 -0.68
N ASP A 32 11.40 -0.73 -1.37
CA ASP A 32 10.22 0.03 -1.80
C ASP A 32 9.40 0.49 -0.59
N VAL A 33 9.26 -0.38 0.41
CA VAL A 33 8.58 -0.06 1.67
C VAL A 33 9.30 1.07 2.40
N ARG A 34 10.62 0.94 2.62
CA ARG A 34 11.42 1.98 3.30
C ARG A 34 11.35 3.32 2.57
N HIS A 35 11.52 3.31 1.25
CA HIS A 35 11.47 4.51 0.43
C HIS A 35 10.08 5.18 0.48
N THR A 36 9.01 4.39 0.45
CA THR A 36 7.65 4.93 0.58
C THR A 36 7.41 5.55 1.96
N ILE A 37 7.88 4.92 3.02
CA ILE A 37 7.78 5.46 4.39
C ILE A 37 8.58 6.76 4.51
N GLU A 38 9.79 6.81 3.96
CA GLU A 38 10.61 8.02 3.93
C GLU A 38 9.89 9.15 3.19
N GLN A 39 9.35 8.89 2.00
CA GLN A 39 8.57 9.88 1.23
C GLN A 39 7.34 10.37 1.99
N VAL A 40 6.58 9.48 2.63
CA VAL A 40 5.40 9.85 3.42
C VAL A 40 5.80 10.71 4.62
N THR A 41 6.90 10.35 5.29
CA THR A 41 7.44 11.10 6.43
C THR A 41 7.90 12.49 6.01
N GLN A 42 8.64 12.59 4.89
CA GLN A 42 9.06 13.86 4.32
C GLN A 42 7.87 14.72 3.87
N THR A 43 6.85 14.10 3.27
CA THR A 43 5.61 14.79 2.86
C THR A 43 4.84 15.33 4.06
N ARG A 44 4.78 14.57 5.16
CA ARG A 44 4.16 15.03 6.42
C ARG A 44 4.94 16.22 7.01
N ALA A 45 6.27 16.15 7.04
CA ALA A 45 7.12 17.24 7.50
C ALA A 45 7.03 18.49 6.61
N GLY A 46 6.89 18.31 5.30
CA GLY A 46 6.66 19.41 4.35
C GLY A 46 5.27 20.04 4.47
N LYS A 47 4.23 19.23 4.76
CA LYS A 47 2.86 19.70 5.02
C LYS A 47 2.69 20.45 6.35
N SER A 48 3.57 20.24 7.32
CA SER A 48 3.60 21.10 8.53
C SER A 48 4.21 22.48 8.29
N ALA A 49 4.87 22.72 7.15
CA ALA A 49 5.45 24.02 6.79
C ALA A 49 4.54 24.88 5.87
N PHE A 50 3.55 24.28 5.22
CA PHE A 50 2.59 24.98 4.36
C PHE A 50 1.17 24.59 4.76
N GLY A 51 0.53 25.48 5.52
CA GLY A 51 -0.86 25.33 5.95
C GLY A 51 -1.81 25.05 4.79
N GLU A 52 -2.78 24.18 5.07
CA GLU A 52 -4.19 24.34 4.70
C GLU A 52 -4.45 25.01 3.34
N PHE A 53 -4.10 24.36 2.23
CA PHE A 53 -4.79 24.59 0.97
C PHE A 53 -4.99 23.27 0.25
N GLY A 54 -6.25 22.98 -0.04
CA GLY A 54 -6.75 21.69 -0.48
C GLY A 54 -6.03 21.16 -1.72
N SER A 55 -5.57 19.91 -1.62
CA SER A 55 -5.51 19.03 -2.77
C SER A 55 -5.75 17.61 -2.28
N THR A 56 -7.00 17.18 -2.43
CA THR A 56 -7.45 15.82 -2.18
C THR A 56 -6.84 14.93 -3.26
N HIS A 57 -5.59 14.50 -3.08
CA HIS A 57 -5.03 13.40 -3.88
C HIS A 57 -5.62 12.10 -3.34
N HIS A 58 -6.75 11.70 -3.94
CA HIS A 58 -7.33 10.39 -3.72
C HIS A 58 -6.42 9.35 -4.38
N THR A 59 -5.48 8.77 -3.65
CA THR A 59 -4.86 7.51 -4.07
C THR A 59 -5.90 6.41 -3.85
N ARG A 60 -6.83 6.27 -4.80
CA ARG A 60 -7.84 5.22 -4.79
C ARG A 60 -7.13 3.89 -5.07
N ILE A 61 -6.66 3.23 -4.02
CA ILE A 61 -6.19 1.84 -4.09
C ILE A 61 -7.44 0.99 -4.37
N SER A 62 -7.65 0.68 -5.65
CA SER A 62 -8.73 -0.17 -6.14
C SER A 62 -8.33 -1.63 -5.94
N TRP A 63 -8.74 -2.25 -4.83
CA TRP A 63 -8.77 -3.70 -4.68
C TRP A 63 -10.00 -4.29 -5.41
N GLY A 64 -10.12 -3.97 -6.69
CA GLY A 64 -11.14 -4.47 -7.59
C GLY A 64 -10.60 -5.66 -8.35
N SER A 65 -11.14 -6.84 -8.08
CA SER A 65 -10.87 -8.07 -8.84
C SER A 65 -11.08 -7.82 -10.33
N GLU A 66 -9.99 -7.78 -11.12
CA GLU A 66 -10.11 -7.87 -12.56
C GLU A 66 -10.50 -9.30 -12.91
N ALA A 67 -11.80 -9.45 -13.12
CA ALA A 67 -12.46 -10.61 -13.65
C ALA A 67 -11.70 -11.15 -14.86
N ALA A 68 -11.49 -12.46 -14.85
CA ALA A 68 -11.12 -13.25 -16.00
C ALA A 68 -11.82 -12.75 -17.27
N GLN A 69 -11.06 -12.21 -18.22
CA GLN A 69 -11.51 -11.97 -19.59
C GLN A 69 -11.68 -13.34 -20.28
N GLY A 70 -12.76 -14.03 -19.94
CA GLY A 70 -13.19 -15.29 -20.54
C GLY A 70 -14.45 -15.08 -21.38
N ASN A 71 -14.33 -15.36 -22.67
CA ASN A 71 -15.42 -15.62 -23.64
C ASN A 71 -16.35 -14.46 -24.05
N ARG A 72 -15.96 -13.77 -25.12
CA ARG A 72 -16.91 -13.20 -26.09
C ARG A 72 -17.53 -14.31 -26.94
N LEU A 73 -18.72 -14.79 -26.58
CA LEU A 73 -19.60 -15.53 -27.50
C LEU A 73 -20.67 -14.57 -28.02
N ARG A 74 -20.49 -14.10 -29.27
CA ARG A 74 -21.48 -13.35 -30.03
C ARG A 74 -22.49 -14.33 -30.62
N HIS A 75 -23.74 -14.31 -30.16
CA HIS A 75 -24.84 -14.97 -30.86
C HIS A 75 -25.47 -13.97 -31.84
N LYS A 76 -25.42 -14.28 -33.14
CA LYS A 76 -26.28 -13.68 -34.15
C LYS A 76 -27.67 -14.31 -34.03
N ALA A 77 -28.71 -13.51 -33.89
CA ALA A 77 -30.08 -13.94 -34.17
C ALA A 77 -30.27 -14.04 -35.69
N ALA A 78 -30.93 -15.11 -36.12
CA ALA A 78 -31.42 -15.35 -37.48
C ALA A 78 -32.90 -14.96 -37.54
#